data_AF-A0A8T5GSK9-F1
#
_entry.id   AF-A0A8T5GSK9-F1
#
_cell.length_a   1.000
_cell.length_b   1.000
_cell.length_c   1.000
_cell.angle_alpha   90.00
_cell.angle_beta   90.00
_cell.angle_gamma   90.00
#
_symmetry.space_group_name_H-M   'P 1'
#
loop_
_entity.id
_entity.type
_entity.pdbx_description
1 polymer ?
#
loop_
_entity_poly.entity_id
_entity_poly.type
_entity_poly.pdbx_seq_one_letter_code
_entity_poly.pdbx_strand_id
1 'polypeptide(L)'
;MEHPYTPTPPIIDLNPSPWWSWGVAIFLGVMVAFSALGALAIALIPYDYIATEYTWAEDPGEYPENGSQEEQDGWNESKESWDLQQLTQNLLFEMEDEVPMQLTLFGGVTLVGIAAMILLARQNPNGFNLAYVWLFLSTCSNIYSTIRYNSLMSDLDQFFPEESMSGTYQVAASIGGTLACNLTVLAVLITCAVNSQPKQLEESGFHLHHHPPPSQLQPPPKG
;
A
#
# COMPACT_ATOMS: atom_id res chain seq x y z
N MET A 1 18.55 -51.55 43.29
CA MET A 1 17.25 -51.43 42.60
C MET A 1 17.37 -50.22 41.71
N GLU A 2 17.71 -50.43 40.44
CA GLU A 2 17.83 -49.35 39.47
C GLU A 2 16.45 -49.11 38.88
N HIS A 3 15.92 -47.90 39.05
CA HIS A 3 14.67 -47.51 38.39
C HIS A 3 14.93 -47.42 36.88
N PRO A 4 14.11 -48.06 36.03
CA PRO A 4 14.26 -47.95 34.59
C PRO A 4 14.09 -46.49 34.17
N TYR A 5 15.10 -45.91 33.54
CA TYR A 5 15.00 -44.61 32.89
C TYR A 5 14.10 -44.77 31.66
N THR A 6 12.84 -44.39 31.77
CA THR A 6 11.96 -44.23 30.61
C THR A 6 12.21 -42.85 30.01
N PRO A 7 12.84 -42.75 28.82
CA PRO A 7 12.98 -41.46 28.15
C PRO A 7 11.59 -40.92 27.82
N THR A 8 11.27 -39.72 28.31
CA THR A 8 10.07 -39.00 27.89
C THR A 8 10.19 -38.72 26.39
N PRO A 9 9.12 -38.99 25.60
CA PRO A 9 9.15 -38.70 24.18
C PRO A 9 9.37 -37.19 23.97
N PRO A 10 10.13 -36.79 22.93
CA PRO A 10 10.33 -35.38 22.63
C PRO A 10 8.98 -34.73 22.37
N ILE A 11 8.69 -33.65 23.09
CA ILE A 11 7.52 -32.82 22.84
C ILE A 11 7.78 -32.10 21.52
N ILE A 12 7.15 -32.57 20.43
CA ILE A 12 7.12 -31.84 19.17
C ILE A 12 6.09 -30.72 19.36
N ASP A 13 6.55 -29.47 19.41
CA ASP A 13 5.64 -28.32 19.39
C ASP A 13 5.08 -28.17 17.97
N LEU A 14 3.81 -28.53 17.78
CA LEU A 14 3.11 -28.35 16.51
C LEU A 14 2.60 -26.92 16.31
N ASN A 15 2.74 -26.05 17.32
CA ASN A 15 2.30 -24.68 17.18
C ASN A 15 3.20 -23.93 16.20
N PRO A 16 2.60 -23.17 15.28
CA PRO A 16 3.35 -22.39 14.31
C PRO A 16 4.14 -21.30 15.04
N SER A 17 5.33 -20.99 14.52
CA SER A 17 6.16 -19.93 15.10
C SER A 17 5.43 -18.57 15.01
N PRO A 18 5.33 -17.81 16.13
CA PRO A 18 4.65 -16.52 16.14
C PRO A 18 5.35 -15.47 15.26
N TRP A 19 6.62 -15.70 14.91
CA TRP A 19 7.43 -14.81 14.08
C TRP A 19 6.89 -14.63 12.66
N TRP A 20 6.12 -15.59 12.14
CA TRP A 20 5.47 -15.42 10.84
C TRP A 20 4.45 -14.28 10.84
N SER A 21 3.66 -14.17 11.91
CA SER A 21 2.66 -13.11 12.07
C SER A 21 3.32 -11.79 12.48
N TRP A 22 4.28 -11.84 13.40
CA TRP A 22 5.04 -10.66 13.85
C TRP A 22 5.87 -10.02 12.74
N GLY A 23 6.54 -10.83 11.90
CA GLY A 23 7.31 -10.31 10.77
C GLY A 23 6.44 -9.52 9.80
N VAL A 24 5.26 -10.04 9.48
CA VAL A 24 4.28 -9.33 8.63
C VAL A 24 3.77 -8.09 9.35
N ALA A 25 3.44 -8.14 10.63
CA ALA A 25 2.98 -6.97 11.39
C ALA A 25 4.01 -5.83 11.37
N ILE A 26 5.31 -6.14 11.53
CA ILE A 26 6.38 -5.14 11.50
C ILE A 26 6.50 -4.54 10.09
N PHE A 27 6.54 -5.39 9.05
CA PHE A 27 6.59 -4.92 7.66
C PHE A 27 5.40 -4.02 7.33
N LEU A 28 4.20 -4.44 7.69
CA LEU A 28 2.97 -3.70 7.45
C LEU A 28 2.98 -2.37 8.23
N GLY A 29 3.51 -2.36 9.46
CA GLY A 29 3.69 -1.15 10.25
C GLY A 29 4.58 -0.10 9.56
N VAL A 30 5.68 -0.53 8.92
CA VAL A 30 6.54 0.37 8.14
C VAL A 30 5.81 0.92 6.92
N MET A 31 5.11 0.07 6.16
CA MET A 31 4.36 0.48 4.97
C MET A 31 3.25 1.49 5.33
N VAL A 32 2.50 1.21 6.39
CA VAL A 32 1.44 2.08 6.90
C VAL A 32 1.99 3.40 7.41
N ALA A 33 3.17 3.41 8.05
CA ALA A 33 3.82 4.65 8.46
C ALA A 33 4.16 5.54 7.26
N PHE A 34 4.67 4.97 6.16
CA PHE A 34 4.92 5.73 4.93
C PHE A 34 3.62 6.26 4.31
N SER A 35 2.55 5.47 4.28
CA SER A 35 1.24 5.95 3.82
C SER A 35 0.71 7.10 4.68
N ALA A 36 0.88 7.02 6.01
CA ALA A 36 0.48 8.08 6.92
C ALA A 36 1.29 9.37 6.71
N LEU A 37 2.62 9.24 6.52
CA LEU A 37 3.49 10.39 6.20
C LEU A 37 3.11 11.02 4.86
N GLY A 38 2.77 10.23 3.85
CA GLY A 38 2.28 10.73 2.57
C GLY A 38 0.96 11.50 2.71
N ALA A 39 0.01 10.96 3.47
CA ALA A 39 -1.26 11.65 3.76
C ALA A 39 -1.02 12.98 4.50
N LEU A 40 -0.10 13.01 5.48
CA LEU A 40 0.28 14.23 6.17
C LEU A 40 0.94 15.25 5.23
N ALA A 41 1.80 14.81 4.31
CA ALA A 41 2.43 15.70 3.34
C ALA A 41 1.37 16.38 2.46
N ILE A 42 0.41 15.62 1.92
CA ILE A 42 -0.69 16.16 1.11
C ILE A 42 -1.54 17.13 1.92
N ALA A 43 -1.85 16.80 3.18
CA ALA A 43 -2.67 17.66 4.05
C ALA A 43 -1.99 18.99 4.42
N LEU A 44 -0.66 19.07 4.35
CA LEU A 44 0.12 20.22 4.79
C LEU A 44 0.53 21.16 3.65
N ILE A 45 0.41 20.73 2.40
CA ILE A 45 0.73 21.57 1.24
C ILE A 45 -0.50 22.45 0.94
N PRO A 46 -0.41 23.78 1.07
CA PRO A 46 -1.54 24.66 0.81
C PRO A 46 -1.56 25.07 -0.67
N TYR A 47 -2.07 24.20 -1.54
CA TYR A 47 -2.01 24.42 -3.00
C TYR A 47 -2.76 25.69 -3.42
N ASP A 48 -3.93 25.96 -2.83
CA ASP A 48 -4.71 27.18 -3.09
C ASP A 48 -3.91 28.47 -2.79
N TYR A 49 -3.24 28.51 -1.64
CA TYR A 49 -2.39 29.65 -1.27
C TYR A 49 -1.23 29.83 -2.26
N ILE A 50 -0.58 28.74 -2.67
CA ILE A 50 0.53 28.81 -3.63
C ILE A 50 0.02 29.30 -5.00
N ALA A 51 -1.14 28.82 -5.44
CA ALA A 51 -1.74 29.20 -6.72
C ALA A 51 -2.08 30.70 -6.76
N THR A 52 -2.58 31.24 -5.65
CA THR A 52 -3.09 32.62 -5.58
C THR A 52 -2.02 33.67 -5.29
N GLU A 53 -1.03 33.36 -4.46
CA GLU A 53 -0.04 34.35 -4.00
C GLU A 53 1.20 34.44 -4.90
N TYR A 54 1.48 33.41 -5.72
CA TYR A 54 2.67 33.39 -6.56
C TYR A 54 2.36 33.75 -8.01
N THR A 55 2.51 35.03 -8.36
CA THR A 55 2.45 35.54 -9.73
C THR A 55 3.83 35.98 -10.19
N TRP A 56 4.31 35.44 -11.31
CA TRP A 56 5.64 35.68 -11.88
C TRP A 56 5.60 36.18 -13.34
N ALA A 57 4.43 36.16 -13.97
CA ALA A 57 4.13 36.71 -15.28
C ALA A 57 2.96 37.71 -15.16
N GLU A 58 3.07 38.82 -15.89
CA GLU A 58 2.02 39.84 -16.00
C GLU A 58 1.11 39.52 -17.19
N ASP A 59 -0.16 39.91 -17.09
CA ASP A 59 -1.09 39.80 -18.21
C ASP A 59 -0.60 40.70 -19.36
N PRO A 60 -0.25 40.13 -20.53
CA PRO A 60 0.29 40.90 -21.66
C PRO A 60 -0.74 41.84 -22.29
N GLY A 61 -2.02 41.73 -21.93
CA GLY A 61 -3.09 42.57 -22.47
C GLY A 61 -3.43 42.24 -23.92
N GLU A 62 -4.11 43.18 -24.60
CA GLU A 62 -4.52 42.98 -26.00
C GLU A 62 -3.32 42.96 -26.96
N TYR A 63 -3.38 42.08 -27.96
CA TYR A 63 -2.34 41.98 -28.98
C TYR A 63 -2.17 43.30 -29.75
N PRO A 64 -0.96 43.84 -29.91
CA PRO A 64 -0.73 45.09 -30.62
C PRO A 64 -0.81 44.88 -32.15
N GLU A 65 -2.03 44.82 -32.71
CA GLU A 65 -2.28 44.59 -34.15
C GLU A 65 -1.59 45.61 -35.07
N ASN A 66 -1.47 46.86 -34.62
CA ASN A 66 -0.80 47.95 -35.35
C ASN A 66 0.58 48.31 -34.77
N GLY A 67 1.14 47.46 -33.89
CA GLY A 67 2.44 47.65 -33.28
C GLY A 67 3.60 47.38 -34.25
N SER A 68 4.78 47.85 -33.89
CA SER A 68 6.04 47.46 -34.51
C SER A 68 6.32 45.96 -34.32
N GLN A 69 7.21 45.38 -35.14
CA GLN A 69 7.60 43.98 -35.00
C GLN A 69 8.16 43.67 -33.61
N GLU A 70 8.95 44.60 -33.05
CA GLU A 70 9.54 44.46 -31.71
C GLU A 70 8.46 44.41 -30.61
N GLU A 71 7.40 45.22 -30.73
CA GLU A 71 6.27 45.20 -29.79
C GLU A 71 5.45 43.91 -29.91
N GLN A 72 5.27 43.38 -31.12
CA GLN A 72 4.58 42.11 -31.35
C GLN A 72 5.37 40.91 -30.83
N ASP A 73 6.69 40.91 -31.03
CA ASP A 73 7.57 39.85 -30.54
C ASP A 73 7.63 39.87 -29.00
N GLY A 74 7.74 41.05 -28.38
CA GLY A 74 7.71 41.20 -26.92
C GLY A 74 6.38 40.79 -26.29
N TRP A 75 5.25 41.04 -26.97
CA TRP A 75 3.95 40.54 -26.54
C TRP A 75 3.89 39.01 -26.58
N ASN A 76 4.42 38.37 -27.63
CA ASN A 76 4.41 36.90 -27.76
C ASN A 76 5.23 36.22 -26.65
N GLU A 77 6.40 36.76 -26.32
CA GLU A 77 7.21 36.25 -25.20
C GLU A 77 6.49 36.39 -23.86
N SER A 78 5.87 37.56 -23.63
CA SER A 78 5.07 37.80 -22.43
C SER A 78 3.85 36.87 -22.35
N LYS A 79 3.22 36.60 -23.49
CA LYS A 79 2.07 35.68 -23.60
C LYS A 79 2.42 34.25 -23.26
N GLU A 80 3.56 33.74 -23.74
CA GLU A 80 4.04 32.40 -23.40
C GLU A 80 4.24 32.24 -21.88
N SER A 81 4.89 33.24 -21.25
CA SER A 81 5.10 33.24 -19.80
C SER A 81 3.78 33.28 -19.01
N TRP A 82 2.83 34.09 -19.46
CA TRP A 82 1.50 34.20 -18.85
C TRP A 82 0.71 32.91 -18.97
N ASP A 83 0.71 32.27 -20.15
CA ASP A 83 -0.02 31.02 -20.37
C ASP A 83 0.55 29.89 -19.50
N LEU A 84 1.88 29.81 -19.36
CA LEU A 84 2.53 28.86 -18.46
C LEU A 84 2.17 29.12 -16.98
N GLN A 85 2.09 30.38 -16.56
CA GLN A 85 1.60 30.72 -15.22
C GLN A 85 0.16 30.26 -15.02
N GLN A 86 -0.73 30.57 -15.95
CA GLN A 86 -2.15 30.18 -15.85
C GLN A 86 -2.31 28.67 -15.77
N LEU A 87 -1.56 27.91 -16.58
CA LEU A 87 -1.57 26.45 -16.52
C LEU A 87 -1.08 25.92 -15.17
N THR A 88 0.01 26.49 -14.65
CA THR A 88 0.55 26.10 -13.34
C THR A 88 -0.45 26.40 -12.22
N GLN A 89 -1.10 27.58 -12.25
CA GLN A 89 -2.11 27.95 -11.26
C GLN A 89 -3.34 27.02 -11.33
N ASN A 90 -3.84 26.74 -12.54
CA ASN A 90 -4.95 25.81 -12.74
C ASN A 90 -4.61 24.40 -12.24
N LEU A 91 -3.40 23.90 -12.52
CA LEU A 91 -2.91 22.63 -11.99
C LEU A 91 -2.93 22.61 -10.46
N LEU A 92 -2.46 23.67 -9.81
CA LEU A 92 -2.45 23.76 -8.35
C LEU A 92 -3.88 23.78 -7.76
N PHE A 93 -4.82 24.49 -8.40
CA PHE A 93 -6.23 24.45 -7.99
C PHE A 93 -6.86 23.07 -8.16
N GLU A 94 -6.57 22.38 -9.27
CA GLU A 94 -7.03 21.02 -9.47
C GLU A 94 -6.39 20.03 -8.47
N MET A 95 -5.13 20.25 -8.09
CA MET A 95 -4.49 19.47 -7.03
C MET A 95 -5.15 19.70 -5.67
N GLU A 96 -5.52 20.93 -5.33
CA GLU A 96 -6.28 21.26 -4.10
C GLU A 96 -7.63 20.53 -4.08
N ASP A 97 -8.38 20.55 -5.19
CA ASP A 97 -9.68 19.86 -5.28
C ASP A 97 -9.57 18.33 -5.10
N GLU A 98 -8.42 17.76 -5.45
CA GLU A 98 -8.13 16.33 -5.26
C GLU A 98 -7.65 15.98 -3.83
N VAL A 99 -7.23 16.94 -3.01
CA VAL A 99 -6.75 16.71 -1.64
C VAL A 99 -7.73 15.88 -0.80
N PRO A 100 -9.05 16.19 -0.73
CA PRO A 100 -10.00 15.44 0.09
C PRO A 100 -10.12 13.97 -0.33
N MET A 101 -10.11 13.71 -1.64
CA MET A 101 -10.18 12.35 -2.19
C MET A 101 -8.92 11.57 -1.82
N GLN A 102 -7.75 12.17 -2.00
CA GLN A 102 -6.48 11.52 -1.68
C GLN A 102 -6.33 11.25 -0.17
N LEU A 103 -6.72 12.21 0.68
CA LEU A 103 -6.73 12.00 2.13
C LEU A 103 -7.68 10.87 2.54
N THR A 104 -8.83 10.75 1.87
CA THR A 104 -9.76 9.65 2.12
C THR A 104 -9.15 8.31 1.72
N LEU A 105 -8.50 8.23 0.57
CA LEU A 105 -7.84 7.00 0.10
C LEU A 105 -6.65 6.60 0.98
N PHE A 106 -5.66 7.49 1.14
CA PHE A 106 -4.47 7.20 1.95
C PHE A 106 -4.82 7.04 3.43
N GLY A 107 -5.70 7.86 3.96
CA GLY A 107 -6.19 7.75 5.34
C GLY A 107 -6.96 6.45 5.57
N GLY A 108 -7.88 6.09 4.67
CA GLY A 108 -8.65 4.85 4.74
C GLY A 108 -7.75 3.60 4.68
N VAL A 109 -6.83 3.55 3.71
CA VAL A 109 -5.84 2.46 3.60
C VAL A 109 -4.97 2.38 4.85
N THR A 110 -4.52 3.52 5.38
CA THR A 110 -3.73 3.57 6.62
C THR A 110 -4.49 2.98 7.80
N LEU A 111 -5.76 3.35 7.99
CA LEU A 111 -6.59 2.83 9.09
C LEU A 111 -6.80 1.32 9.00
N VAL A 112 -7.10 0.80 7.81
CA VAL A 112 -7.22 -0.65 7.58
C VAL A 112 -5.89 -1.35 7.85
N GLY A 113 -4.77 -0.74 7.45
CA GLY A 113 -3.44 -1.26 7.72
C GLY A 113 -3.08 -1.31 9.21
N ILE A 114 -3.38 -0.25 9.97
CA ILE A 114 -3.21 -0.24 11.43
C ILE A 114 -4.01 -1.37 12.08
N ALA A 115 -5.26 -1.54 11.68
CA ALA A 115 -6.11 -2.62 12.19
C ALA A 115 -5.54 -4.01 11.86
N ALA A 116 -5.08 -4.22 10.62
CA ALA A 116 -4.44 -5.47 10.20
C ALA A 116 -3.17 -5.75 11.02
N MET A 117 -2.31 -4.74 11.20
CA MET A 117 -1.10 -4.82 12.00
C MET A 117 -1.40 -5.24 13.45
N ILE A 118 -2.38 -4.62 14.11
CA ILE A 118 -2.77 -4.96 15.49
C ILE A 118 -3.28 -6.40 15.58
N LEU A 119 -4.11 -6.83 14.63
CA LEU A 119 -4.64 -8.20 14.60
C LEU A 119 -3.54 -9.23 14.37
N LEU A 120 -2.58 -8.95 13.48
CA LEU A 120 -1.41 -9.80 13.25
C LEU A 120 -0.49 -9.86 14.47
N ALA A 121 -0.25 -8.75 15.16
CA ALA A 121 0.55 -8.72 16.40
C ALA A 121 -0.10 -9.55 17.52
N ARG A 122 -1.44 -9.59 17.55
CA ARG A 122 -2.23 -10.43 18.48
C ARG A 122 -2.38 -11.89 18.03
N GLN A 123 -1.78 -12.27 16.89
CA GLN A 123 -1.94 -13.61 16.29
C GLN A 123 -3.41 -14.00 16.09
N ASN A 124 -4.25 -13.02 15.78
CA ASN A 124 -5.67 -13.25 15.53
C ASN A 124 -5.83 -13.97 14.17
N PRO A 125 -6.72 -14.98 14.05
CA PRO A 125 -6.93 -15.69 12.79
C PRO A 125 -7.36 -14.79 11.63
N ASN A 126 -7.98 -13.63 11.92
CA ASN A 126 -8.41 -12.68 10.89
C ASN A 126 -7.34 -11.66 10.48
N GLY A 127 -6.14 -11.68 11.09
CA GLY A 127 -5.07 -10.72 10.79
C GLY A 127 -4.63 -10.75 9.33
N PHE A 128 -4.41 -11.95 8.78
CA PHE A 128 -4.03 -12.12 7.36
C PHE A 128 -5.17 -11.74 6.41
N ASN A 129 -6.43 -12.04 6.76
CA ASN A 129 -7.59 -11.64 5.95
C ASN A 129 -7.64 -10.12 5.78
N LEU A 130 -7.43 -9.37 6.87
CA LEU A 130 -7.42 -7.91 6.81
C LEU A 130 -6.17 -7.38 6.10
N ALA A 131 -5.03 -8.06 6.19
CA ALA A 131 -3.82 -7.72 5.43
C ALA A 131 -4.02 -7.87 3.91
N TYR A 132 -4.76 -8.90 3.46
CA TYR A 132 -5.13 -9.03 2.05
C TYR A 132 -6.05 -7.90 1.58
N VAL A 133 -7.05 -7.54 2.40
CA VAL A 133 -7.94 -6.41 2.12
C VAL A 133 -7.14 -5.10 2.03
N TRP A 134 -6.23 -4.87 2.98
CA TRP A 134 -5.34 -3.71 2.97
C TRP A 134 -4.51 -3.65 1.68
N LEU A 135 -3.88 -4.76 1.29
CA LEU A 135 -3.05 -4.81 0.08
C LEU A 135 -3.87 -4.51 -1.18
N PHE A 136 -5.07 -5.05 -1.27
CA PHE A 136 -5.98 -4.77 -2.37
C PHE A 136 -6.37 -3.29 -2.43
N LEU A 137 -6.82 -2.71 -1.32
CA LEU A 137 -7.19 -1.30 -1.24
C LEU A 137 -6.02 -0.37 -1.54
N SER A 138 -4.82 -0.70 -1.03
CA SER A 138 -3.57 0.02 -1.31
C SER A 138 -3.24 0.00 -2.81
N THR A 139 -3.38 -1.17 -3.45
CA THR A 139 -3.17 -1.30 -4.90
C THR A 139 -4.13 -0.44 -5.69
N CYS A 140 -5.43 -0.51 -5.40
CA CYS A 140 -6.44 0.29 -6.08
C CYS A 140 -6.21 1.79 -5.88
N SER A 141 -5.85 2.19 -4.66
CA SER A 141 -5.56 3.60 -4.34
C SER A 141 -4.34 4.11 -5.10
N ASN A 142 -3.25 3.34 -5.15
CA ASN A 142 -2.05 3.73 -5.89
C ASN A 142 -2.29 3.83 -7.41
N ILE A 143 -3.07 2.89 -7.98
CA ILE A 143 -3.43 2.93 -9.41
C ILE A 143 -4.29 4.15 -9.70
N TYR A 144 -5.31 4.41 -8.87
CA TYR A 144 -6.16 5.59 -9.01
C TYR A 144 -5.33 6.87 -8.96
N SER A 145 -4.49 7.04 -7.93
CA SER A 145 -3.63 8.22 -7.81
C SER A 145 -2.69 8.37 -9.00
N THR A 146 -2.09 7.27 -9.48
CA THR A 146 -1.20 7.31 -10.66
C THR A 146 -1.93 7.82 -11.90
N ILE A 147 -3.13 7.31 -12.18
CA ILE A 147 -3.94 7.74 -13.33
C ILE A 147 -4.33 9.21 -13.17
N ARG A 148 -4.77 9.60 -11.96
CA ARG A 148 -5.24 10.96 -11.72
C ARG A 148 -4.09 11.97 -11.83
N TYR A 149 -2.96 11.73 -11.18
CA TYR A 149 -1.78 12.60 -11.27
C TYR A 149 -1.27 12.76 -12.70
N ASN A 150 -1.28 11.69 -13.49
CA ASN A 150 -0.88 11.80 -14.89
C ASN A 150 -1.88 12.63 -15.71
N SER A 151 -3.19 12.50 -15.45
CA SER A 151 -4.19 13.33 -16.12
C SER A 151 -4.07 14.81 -15.76
N LEU A 152 -3.66 15.13 -14.54
CA LEU A 152 -3.43 16.52 -14.11
C LEU A 152 -2.19 17.11 -14.80
N MET A 153 -1.14 16.31 -14.98
CA MET A 153 0.12 16.79 -15.56
C MET A 153 0.11 16.84 -17.10
N SER A 154 -0.88 16.23 -17.77
CA SER A 154 -0.84 16.06 -19.23
C SER A 154 -0.83 17.37 -20.03
N ASP A 155 -1.40 18.44 -19.48
CA ASP A 155 -1.43 19.75 -20.13
C ASP A 155 -0.11 20.50 -19.94
N LEU A 156 0.58 20.29 -18.80
CA LEU A 156 1.92 20.82 -18.57
C LEU A 156 2.97 20.08 -19.41
N ASP A 157 2.81 18.76 -19.58
CA ASP A 157 3.70 17.93 -20.40
C ASP A 157 3.69 18.37 -21.88
N GLN A 158 2.58 18.95 -22.37
CA GLN A 158 2.50 19.51 -23.73
C GLN A 158 3.35 20.77 -23.91
N PHE A 159 3.55 21.55 -22.85
CA PHE A 159 4.45 22.71 -22.86
C PHE A 159 5.93 22.30 -22.82
N PHE A 160 6.24 21.15 -22.22
CA PHE A 160 7.62 20.62 -22.11
C PHE A 160 7.76 19.22 -22.73
N PRO A 161 7.57 19.07 -24.06
CA PRO A 161 7.52 17.76 -24.72
C PRO A 161 8.88 17.05 -24.79
N GLU A 162 10.00 17.76 -24.66
CA GLU A 162 11.34 17.16 -24.69
C GLU A 162 11.75 16.49 -23.37
N GLU A 163 11.13 16.88 -22.25
CA GLU A 163 11.43 16.30 -20.93
C GLU A 163 10.51 15.12 -20.57
N SER A 164 9.38 14.97 -21.26
CA SER A 164 8.42 13.90 -20.99
C SER A 164 8.69 12.65 -21.84
N MET A 165 9.03 11.55 -21.18
CA MET A 165 8.83 10.22 -21.76
C MET A 165 7.34 10.12 -22.10
N SER A 166 6.95 9.71 -23.32
CA SER A 166 5.55 9.85 -23.73
C SER A 166 4.60 9.31 -22.65
N GLY A 167 3.68 10.17 -22.17
CA GLY A 167 3.00 9.98 -20.89
C GLY A 167 2.38 8.59 -20.70
N THR A 168 1.97 7.95 -21.79
CA THR A 168 1.48 6.56 -21.82
C THR A 168 2.49 5.53 -21.32
N TYR A 169 3.77 5.62 -21.70
CA TYR A 169 4.79 4.68 -21.22
C TYR A 169 5.09 4.86 -19.75
N GLN A 170 5.12 6.11 -19.27
CA GLN A 170 5.34 6.40 -17.86
C GLN A 170 4.21 5.85 -16.99
N VAL A 171 2.95 6.09 -17.35
CA VAL A 171 1.79 5.52 -16.64
C VAL A 171 1.82 4.00 -16.67
N ALA A 172 2.08 3.39 -17.82
CA ALA A 172 2.14 1.94 -17.95
C ALA A 172 3.24 1.32 -17.08
N ALA A 173 4.43 1.95 -17.03
CA ALA A 173 5.52 1.52 -16.18
C ALA A 173 5.19 1.68 -14.68
N SER A 174 4.57 2.80 -14.28
CA SER A 174 4.15 3.04 -12.89
C SER A 174 3.10 2.04 -12.40
N ILE A 175 2.08 1.78 -13.22
CA ILE A 175 1.05 0.77 -12.90
C ILE A 175 1.67 -0.63 -12.88
N GLY A 176 2.48 -0.97 -13.90
CA GLY A 176 3.15 -2.27 -13.98
C GLY A 176 4.07 -2.54 -12.79
N GLY A 177 4.86 -1.54 -12.38
CA GLY A 177 5.71 -1.60 -11.20
C GLY A 177 4.91 -1.79 -9.91
N THR A 178 3.80 -1.05 -9.77
CA THR A 178 2.89 -1.19 -8.62
C THR A 178 2.33 -2.60 -8.52
N LEU A 179 1.84 -3.16 -9.63
CA LEU A 179 1.31 -4.53 -9.67
C LEU A 179 2.38 -5.57 -9.35
N ALA A 180 3.57 -5.47 -9.95
CA ALA A 180 4.67 -6.40 -9.70
C ALA A 180 5.11 -6.39 -8.22
N CYS A 181 5.18 -5.20 -7.60
CA CYS A 181 5.48 -5.05 -6.19
C CYS A 181 4.39 -5.70 -5.32
N ASN A 182 3.12 -5.37 -5.56
CA ASN A 182 2.02 -5.86 -4.75
C ASN A 182 1.79 -7.37 -4.91
N LEU A 183 2.06 -7.95 -6.08
CA LEU A 183 2.06 -9.39 -6.28
C LEU A 183 3.17 -10.09 -5.48
N THR A 184 4.34 -9.46 -5.38
CA THR A 184 5.45 -9.97 -4.55
C THR A 184 5.06 -9.95 -3.08
N VAL A 185 4.48 -8.84 -2.60
CA VAL A 185 3.96 -8.74 -1.23
C VAL A 185 2.87 -9.78 -0.96
N LEU A 186 1.95 -9.99 -1.91
CA LEU A 186 0.91 -11.00 -1.82
C LEU A 186 1.50 -12.42 -1.64
N ALA A 187 2.53 -12.77 -2.42
CA ALA A 187 3.20 -14.07 -2.31
C ALA A 187 3.84 -14.26 -0.93
N VAL A 188 4.45 -13.20 -0.37
CA VAL A 188 4.99 -13.22 0.99
C VAL A 188 3.87 -13.39 2.02
N LEU A 189 2.77 -12.63 1.91
CA LEU A 189 1.63 -12.74 2.81
C LEU A 189 1.03 -14.15 2.82
N ILE A 190 0.83 -14.76 1.66
CA ILE A 190 0.33 -16.13 1.54
C ILE A 190 1.30 -17.11 2.20
N THR A 191 2.59 -16.97 1.95
CA THR A 191 3.63 -17.82 2.53
C THR A 191 3.63 -17.73 4.07
N CYS A 192 3.56 -16.52 4.61
CA CYS A 192 3.48 -16.30 6.05
C CYS A 192 2.16 -16.83 6.63
N ALA A 193 1.04 -16.65 5.93
CA ALA A 193 -0.26 -17.15 6.35
C ALA A 193 -0.27 -18.67 6.47
N VAL A 194 0.22 -19.40 5.46
CA VAL A 194 0.30 -20.87 5.48
C VAL A 194 1.20 -21.37 6.62
N ASN A 195 2.35 -20.72 6.84
CA ASN A 195 3.26 -21.11 7.91
C ASN A 195 2.80 -20.68 9.31
N SER A 196 1.79 -19.80 9.41
CA SER A 196 1.19 -19.36 10.67
C SER A 196 0.04 -20.26 11.15
N GLN A 197 -0.37 -21.27 10.36
CA GLN A 197 -1.41 -22.22 10.73
C GLN A 197 -0.81 -23.43 11.48
N PRO A 198 -1.51 -23.98 12.48
CA PRO A 198 -1.08 -25.19 13.16
C PRO A 198 -1.02 -26.36 12.18
N LYS A 199 0.11 -27.07 12.16
CA LYS A 199 0.27 -28.26 11.34
C LYS A 199 -0.40 -29.43 12.04
N GLN A 200 -1.18 -30.23 11.31
CA GLN A 200 -1.61 -31.54 11.79
C GLN A 200 -0.52 -32.56 11.43
N LEU A 201 0.00 -33.31 12.41
CA LEU A 201 0.85 -34.46 12.13
C LEU A 201 -0.03 -35.59 11.59
N GLU A 202 0.42 -36.27 10.54
CA GLU A 202 -0.12 -37.58 10.19
C GLU A 202 0.15 -38.55 11.34
N GLU A 203 -0.87 -39.33 11.72
CA GLU A 203 -0.76 -40.33 12.77
C GLU A 203 0.29 -41.36 12.35
N SER A 204 1.40 -41.42 13.09
CA SER A 204 2.51 -42.32 12.77
C SER A 204 2.02 -43.77 12.82
N GLY A 205 2.18 -44.51 11.72
CA GLY A 205 1.87 -45.94 11.65
C GLY A 205 2.70 -46.84 12.58
N PHE A 206 3.62 -46.26 13.36
CA PHE A 206 4.46 -46.95 14.35
C PHE A 206 3.86 -46.95 15.77
N HIS A 207 2.64 -46.44 15.96
CA HIS A 207 1.92 -46.59 17.22
C HIS A 207 1.46 -48.06 17.33
N LEU A 208 2.28 -48.93 17.94
CA LEU A 208 1.85 -50.25 18.38
C LEU A 208 0.62 -50.06 19.27
N HIS A 209 -0.54 -50.49 18.80
CA HIS A 209 -1.72 -50.63 19.65
C HIS A 209 -1.36 -51.59 20.78
N HIS A 210 -0.98 -51.05 21.94
CA HIS A 210 -0.93 -51.84 23.17
C HIS A 210 -2.37 -52.24 23.48
N HIS A 211 -2.76 -53.43 23.02
CA HIS A 211 -3.90 -54.12 23.60
C HIS A 211 -3.65 -54.20 25.11
N PRO A 212 -4.53 -53.63 25.96
CA PRO A 212 -4.38 -53.79 27.39
C PRO A 212 -4.45 -55.28 27.72
N PRO A 213 -3.61 -55.79 28.64
CA PRO A 213 -3.65 -57.19 29.03
C PRO A 213 -5.05 -57.55 29.55
N PRO A 214 -5.55 -58.78 29.29
CA PRO A 214 -6.92 -59.20 29.63
C PRO A 214 -7.28 -59.16 31.13
N SER A 215 -6.38 -58.73 32.01
CA SER A 215 -6.56 -58.68 33.46
C SER A 215 -7.35 -57.47 33.98
N GLN A 216 -7.87 -56.59 33.13
CA GLN A 216 -8.70 -55.42 33.52
C GLN A 216 -10.19 -55.56 33.18
N LEU A 217 -10.65 -56.73 32.72
CA LEU A 217 -12.08 -57.03 32.59
C LEU A 217 -12.66 -57.39 33.96
N GLN A 218 -12.93 -56.38 34.80
CA GLN A 218 -13.81 -56.58 35.95
C GLN A 218 -15.26 -56.80 35.46
N PRO A 219 -15.95 -57.86 35.89
CA PRO A 219 -17.36 -58.04 35.54
C PRO A 219 -18.22 -56.97 36.26
N PRO A 220 -19.35 -56.56 35.66
CA PRO A 220 -20.21 -55.52 36.25
C PRO A 220 -20.80 -55.97 37.60
N PRO A 221 -20.99 -55.04 38.55
CA PRO A 221 -21.62 -55.36 39.82
C PRO A 221 -23.08 -55.78 39.59
N LYS A 222 -23.47 -56.93 40.18
CA LYS A 222 -24.87 -57.31 40.34
C LYS A 222 -25.41 -56.61 41.58
N GLY A 223 -26.47 -55.82 41.42
CA GLY A 223 -27.21 -55.16 42.50
C GLY A 223 -27.86 -53.89 42.03
#